data_AF-A0A3N5FWG2-F1
#
_entry.id   AF-A0A3N5FWG2-F1
#
_cell.length_a   1.000
_cell.length_b   1.000
_cell.length_c   1.000
_cell.angle_alpha   90.00
_cell.angle_beta   90.00
_cell.angle_gamma   90.00
#
_symmetry.space_group_name_H-M   'P 1'
#
loop_
_entity.id
_entity.type
_entity.pdbx_description
1 polymer ?
#
loop_
_entity_poly.entity_id
_entity_poly.type
_entity_poly.pdbx_seq_one_letter_code
_entity_poly.pdbx_strand_id
1 'polypeptide(L)'
;MSAPSSWQTRKLFLHLTLGGPSPVPLFFLPRTLRKIVTLTLTTELEAVNVILSAVGESPVVSLDDDAFVDAETARRLLNAELRSTQTRGWTFNTDIDYDLTPDEDGYISFPANTVRYVFEDKDLTRRGNYLYNRADHTYEFTDTETALELVTLLEWDELPEAMRNYCTICAARKFQDQSTADPSLHKFTSTDEFKAKADLDNYEADAAGWNVHTQSTLLLRMKGRR
;
A
#
# COMPACT_ATOMS: atom_id res chain seq x y z
N MET A 1 21.15 -99.74 -9.25
CA MET A 1 21.23 -98.83 -8.08
C MET A 1 21.75 -97.49 -8.57
N SER A 2 20.96 -96.45 -8.37
CA SER A 2 20.78 -95.29 -9.26
C SER A 2 21.96 -94.30 -9.29
N ALA A 3 22.74 -94.41 -10.36
CA ALA A 3 22.87 -93.48 -11.49
C ALA A 3 22.75 -91.94 -11.29
N PRO A 4 23.43 -91.16 -12.16
CA PRO A 4 24.16 -89.94 -11.80
C PRO A 4 23.69 -88.72 -12.64
N SER A 5 24.63 -87.79 -12.89
CA SER A 5 24.61 -86.77 -13.96
C SER A 5 23.86 -85.48 -13.61
N SER A 6 24.22 -84.32 -14.09
CA SER A 6 25.43 -83.76 -14.69
C SER A 6 25.17 -82.24 -14.72
N TRP A 7 26.24 -81.47 -14.68
CA TRP A 7 26.29 -80.03 -14.56
C TRP A 7 25.37 -79.18 -15.48
N GLN A 8 25.05 -78.00 -14.95
CA GLN A 8 24.71 -76.72 -15.61
C GLN A 8 23.24 -76.28 -15.80
N THR A 9 23.00 -75.08 -15.25
CA THR A 9 22.27 -73.92 -15.80
C THR A 9 20.74 -73.76 -15.69
N ARG A 10 20.39 -72.55 -15.19
CA ARG A 10 19.32 -71.62 -15.61
C ARG A 10 17.89 -71.76 -15.07
N LYS A 11 17.29 -70.56 -14.94
CA LYS A 11 15.85 -70.16 -14.88
C LYS A 11 15.15 -70.32 -13.53
N LEU A 12 14.80 -69.20 -12.87
CA LEU A 12 13.61 -68.33 -13.03
C LEU A 12 12.31 -68.90 -12.41
N PHE A 13 11.76 -68.08 -11.51
CA PHE A 13 10.35 -67.91 -11.09
C PHE A 13 9.75 -68.68 -9.90
N LEU A 14 9.46 -67.87 -8.86
CA LEU A 14 8.28 -67.78 -7.98
C LEU A 14 7.78 -69.03 -7.23
N HIS A 15 7.74 -68.94 -5.89
CA HIS A 15 6.48 -69.00 -5.12
C HIS A 15 6.67 -68.46 -3.70
N LEU A 16 5.73 -67.59 -3.30
CA LEU A 16 5.49 -67.02 -1.96
C LEU A 16 5.55 -68.06 -0.83
N THR A 17 6.26 -67.78 0.28
CA THR A 17 5.79 -68.09 1.65
C THR A 17 6.38 -67.07 2.65
N LEU A 18 5.55 -66.69 3.62
CA LEU A 18 5.68 -65.54 4.52
C LEU A 18 6.66 -65.77 5.69
N GLY A 19 7.43 -64.74 6.02
CA GLY A 19 8.19 -64.61 7.27
C GLY A 19 8.94 -63.26 7.28
N GLY A 20 8.36 -62.25 7.94
CA GLY A 20 8.53 -60.82 7.60
C GLY A 20 9.89 -60.15 7.90
N PRO A 21 10.21 -59.05 7.18
CA PRO A 21 11.26 -58.12 7.57
C PRO A 21 10.72 -56.98 8.45
N SER A 22 11.58 -56.48 9.34
CA SER A 22 11.39 -55.35 10.25
C SER A 22 10.67 -54.13 9.66
N PRO A 23 9.87 -53.38 10.45
CA PRO A 23 9.20 -52.19 9.96
C PRO A 23 10.22 -51.06 9.76
N VAL A 24 10.42 -50.67 8.50
CA VAL A 24 11.16 -49.45 8.15
C VAL A 24 10.27 -48.26 8.51
N PRO A 25 10.68 -47.32 9.36
CA PRO A 25 9.84 -46.18 9.70
C PRO A 25 9.66 -45.30 8.46
N LEU A 26 8.42 -45.23 8.00
CA LEU A 26 7.93 -44.58 6.80
C LEU A 26 7.74 -43.08 7.04
N PHE A 27 8.77 -42.35 7.45
CA PHE A 27 8.63 -40.91 7.74
C PHE A 27 9.94 -40.16 7.53
N PHE A 28 10.35 -39.91 6.29
CA PHE A 28 11.17 -38.74 5.94
C PHE A 28 10.97 -38.42 4.45
N LEU A 29 9.76 -37.97 4.10
CA LEU A 29 9.65 -37.03 2.99
C LEU A 29 10.26 -35.72 3.49
N PRO A 30 11.17 -35.05 2.75
CA PRO A 30 11.54 -33.70 3.08
C PRO A 30 10.25 -32.89 3.05
N ARG A 31 9.82 -32.42 4.23
CA ARG A 31 8.69 -31.50 4.37
C ARG A 31 9.06 -30.31 3.50
N THR A 32 8.50 -30.25 2.29
CA THR A 32 8.60 -29.08 1.44
C THR A 32 8.21 -27.93 2.35
N LEU A 33 9.15 -26.99 2.52
CA LEU A 33 8.88 -25.72 3.18
C LEU A 33 7.70 -25.13 2.42
N ARG A 34 6.49 -25.37 2.91
CA ARG A 34 5.31 -24.60 2.54
C ARG A 34 5.73 -23.21 2.96
N LYS A 35 6.16 -22.38 2.00
CA LYS A 35 6.43 -20.97 2.20
C LYS A 35 5.17 -20.47 2.88
N ILE A 36 5.25 -20.24 4.19
CA ILE A 36 4.16 -19.59 4.91
C ILE A 36 4.25 -18.18 4.34
N VAL A 37 3.47 -17.92 3.30
CA VAL A 37 3.28 -16.57 2.82
C VAL A 37 2.55 -15.88 3.94
N THR A 38 3.30 -15.19 4.78
CA THR A 38 2.73 -14.24 5.74
C THR A 38 2.05 -13.17 4.90
N LEU A 39 0.76 -12.94 5.15
CA LEU A 39 0.03 -11.84 4.54
C LEU A 39 0.66 -10.55 5.08
N THR A 40 1.55 -9.95 4.31
CA THR A 40 2.11 -8.62 4.55
C THR A 40 1.30 -7.61 3.75
N LEU A 41 1.37 -6.34 4.16
CA LEU A 41 0.83 -5.24 3.36
C LEU A 41 1.48 -5.24 1.97
N THR A 42 0.76 -4.73 0.97
CA THR A 42 1.26 -4.68 -0.40
C THR A 42 2.50 -3.82 -0.49
N THR A 43 3.60 -4.40 -0.96
CA THR A 43 4.85 -3.67 -1.18
C THR A 43 4.77 -2.84 -2.46
N GLU A 44 5.61 -1.80 -2.59
CA GLU A 44 5.64 -0.98 -3.80
C GLU A 44 5.95 -1.83 -5.04
N LEU A 45 6.85 -2.80 -4.92
CA LEU A 45 7.21 -3.71 -6.00
C LEU A 45 6.03 -4.59 -6.44
N GLU A 46 5.24 -5.10 -5.49
CA GLU A 46 4.03 -5.86 -5.81
C GLU A 46 3.00 -4.98 -6.53
N ALA A 47 2.81 -3.73 -6.09
CA ALA A 47 1.93 -2.78 -6.75
C ALA A 47 2.37 -2.48 -8.19
N VAL A 48 3.67 -2.21 -8.41
CA VAL A 48 4.23 -2.00 -9.75
C VAL A 48 4.03 -3.24 -10.64
N ASN A 49 4.23 -4.43 -10.10
CA ASN A 49 4.01 -5.67 -10.83
C ASN A 49 2.53 -5.88 -11.21
N VAL A 50 1.59 -5.45 -10.38
CA VAL A 50 0.15 -5.45 -10.72
C VAL A 50 -0.13 -4.49 -11.88
N ILE A 51 0.48 -3.30 -11.88
CA ILE A 51 0.34 -2.30 -12.96
C ILE A 51 0.86 -2.86 -14.29
N LEU A 52 2.05 -3.47 -14.29
CA LEU A 52 2.63 -4.10 -15.49
C LEU A 52 1.77 -5.26 -16.00
N SER A 53 1.25 -6.08 -15.08
CA SER A 53 0.37 -7.21 -15.42
C SER A 53 -0.93 -6.76 -16.10
N ALA A 54 -1.42 -5.54 -15.83
CA ALA A 54 -2.63 -5.01 -16.46
C ALA A 54 -2.47 -4.78 -17.97
N VAL A 55 -1.25 -4.55 -18.45
CA VAL A 55 -0.92 -4.38 -19.88
C VAL A 55 -0.37 -5.69 -20.49
N GLY A 56 -0.16 -6.72 -19.66
CA GLY A 56 0.40 -8.01 -20.09
C GLY A 56 1.93 -8.04 -20.13
N GLU A 57 2.58 -7.08 -19.49
CA GLU A 57 4.03 -7.06 -19.34
C GLU A 57 4.52 -8.04 -18.27
N SER A 58 5.77 -8.47 -18.40
CA SER A 58 6.37 -9.42 -17.45
C SER A 58 6.70 -8.73 -16.12
N PRO A 59 6.47 -9.40 -14.96
CA PRO A 59 6.78 -8.82 -13.65
C PRO A 59 8.29 -8.68 -13.45
N VAL A 60 8.68 -7.64 -12.72
CA VAL A 60 10.07 -7.33 -12.34
C VAL A 60 10.39 -7.82 -10.92
N VAL A 61 11.66 -8.10 -10.68
CA VAL A 61 12.17 -8.63 -9.39
C VAL A 61 12.76 -7.52 -8.50
N SER A 62 13.07 -6.37 -9.08
CA SER A 62 13.73 -5.21 -8.45
C SER A 62 13.25 -3.91 -9.10
N LEU A 63 13.12 -2.85 -8.30
CA LEU A 63 12.77 -1.49 -8.76
C LEU A 63 14.01 -0.60 -8.98
N ASP A 64 15.20 -1.08 -8.61
CA ASP A 64 16.47 -0.35 -8.73
C ASP A 64 17.14 -0.55 -10.10
N ASP A 65 16.66 -1.52 -10.88
CA ASP A 65 17.18 -1.77 -12.21
C ASP A 65 16.47 -0.84 -13.21
N ASP A 66 17.12 0.28 -13.54
CA ASP A 66 16.72 1.23 -14.59
C ASP A 66 16.65 0.60 -16.01
N ALA A 67 16.84 -0.71 -16.13
CA ALA A 67 16.81 -1.44 -17.40
C ALA A 67 15.41 -1.51 -18.02
N PHE A 68 14.34 -1.34 -17.22
CA PHE A 68 12.95 -1.48 -17.68
C PHE A 68 12.22 -0.13 -17.68
N VAL A 69 12.12 0.49 -18.86
CA VAL A 69 11.45 1.79 -19.06
C VAL A 69 9.97 1.75 -18.64
N ASP A 70 9.28 0.63 -18.86
CA ASP A 70 7.87 0.46 -18.50
C ASP A 70 7.67 0.39 -16.99
N ALA A 71 8.58 -0.28 -16.27
CA ALA A 71 8.55 -0.34 -14.80
C ALA A 71 8.80 1.04 -14.19
N GLU A 72 9.74 1.81 -14.75
CA GLU A 72 9.99 3.19 -14.29
C GLU A 72 8.76 4.08 -14.53
N THR A 73 8.13 3.94 -15.69
CA THR A 73 6.91 4.69 -16.03
C THR A 73 5.76 4.34 -15.11
N ALA A 74 5.55 3.05 -14.82
CA ALA A 74 4.56 2.57 -13.86
C ALA A 74 4.81 3.16 -12.45
N ARG A 75 6.06 3.13 -11.96
CA ARG A 75 6.44 3.73 -10.67
C ARG A 75 6.19 5.24 -10.64
N ARG A 76 6.51 5.95 -11.71
CA ARG A 76 6.26 7.41 -11.81
C ARG A 76 4.76 7.72 -11.75
N LEU A 77 3.92 6.94 -12.43
CA LEU A 77 2.46 7.08 -12.37
C LEU A 77 1.92 6.78 -10.98
N LEU A 78 2.38 5.68 -10.35
CA LEU A 78 1.99 5.34 -8.98
C LEU A 78 2.29 6.49 -8.00
N ASN A 79 3.52 7.03 -8.05
CA ASN A 79 3.93 8.15 -7.21
C ASN A 79 3.20 9.47 -7.53
N ALA A 80 2.72 9.66 -8.75
CA ALA A 80 1.88 10.79 -9.12
C ALA A 80 0.47 10.65 -8.52
N GLU A 81 -0.15 9.48 -8.64
CA GLU A 81 -1.47 9.18 -8.06
C GLU A 81 -1.44 9.24 -6.54
N LEU A 82 -0.37 8.73 -5.93
CA LEU A 82 -0.17 8.75 -4.50
C LEU A 82 -0.19 10.20 -3.96
N ARG A 83 0.62 11.08 -4.57
CA ARG A 83 0.67 12.50 -4.21
C ARG A 83 -0.68 13.19 -4.45
N SER A 84 -1.31 12.93 -5.60
CA SER A 84 -2.61 13.52 -5.92
C SER A 84 -3.70 13.11 -4.93
N THR A 85 -3.71 11.85 -4.51
CA THR A 85 -4.75 11.31 -3.62
C THR A 85 -4.55 11.77 -2.19
N GLN A 86 -3.30 11.76 -1.69
CA GLN A 86 -2.97 12.24 -0.35
C GLN A 86 -3.19 13.74 -0.17
N THR A 87 -3.09 14.55 -1.24
CA THR A 87 -3.37 15.99 -1.22
C THR A 87 -4.80 16.32 -0.75
N ARG A 88 -5.75 15.39 -0.91
CA ARG A 88 -7.13 15.55 -0.43
C ARG A 88 -7.22 15.67 1.10
N GLY A 89 -6.23 15.15 1.83
CA GLY A 89 -6.31 14.96 3.28
C GLY A 89 -7.25 13.82 3.64
N TRP A 90 -6.73 12.90 4.42
CA TRP A 90 -7.37 11.70 4.96
C TRP A 90 -7.04 11.62 6.45
N THR A 91 -7.82 10.86 7.21
CA THR A 91 -7.63 10.75 8.66
C THR A 91 -6.21 10.28 9.05
N PHE A 92 -5.57 9.46 8.22
CA PHE A 92 -4.24 8.92 8.50
C PHE A 92 -3.07 9.87 8.16
N ASN A 93 -3.27 10.86 7.29
CA ASN A 93 -2.21 11.79 6.86
C ASN A 93 -2.51 13.25 7.24
N THR A 94 -3.46 13.45 8.14
CA THR A 94 -3.85 14.76 8.67
C THR A 94 -3.56 14.78 10.17
N ASP A 95 -2.62 15.63 10.56
CA ASP A 95 -2.35 15.93 11.96
C ASP A 95 -3.25 17.10 12.39
N ILE A 96 -3.88 16.96 13.56
CA ILE A 96 -4.77 17.96 14.16
C ILE A 96 -4.01 18.67 15.28
N ASP A 97 -4.22 19.98 15.42
CA ASP A 97 -3.59 20.81 16.46
C ASP A 97 -2.06 20.66 16.49
N TYR A 98 -1.43 20.78 15.32
CA TYR A 98 0.02 20.64 15.16
C TYR A 98 0.73 21.97 15.46
N ASP A 99 1.55 21.99 16.50
CA ASP A 99 2.31 23.16 16.91
C ASP A 99 3.57 23.36 16.06
N LEU A 100 3.67 24.54 15.41
CA LEU A 100 4.84 24.95 14.66
C LEU A 100 5.64 25.98 15.47
N THR A 101 6.78 25.55 15.98
CA THR A 101 7.67 26.40 16.80
C THR A 101 8.63 27.21 15.92
N PRO A 102 8.83 28.50 16.19
CA PRO A 102 9.85 29.30 15.52
C PRO A 102 11.26 28.87 15.91
N ASP A 103 12.20 29.02 14.98
CA ASP A 103 13.64 28.83 15.20
C ASP A 103 14.25 30.03 15.96
N GLU A 104 15.55 29.98 16.28
CA GLU A 104 16.29 31.07 16.97
C GLU A 104 16.19 32.43 16.25
N ASP A 105 16.07 32.40 14.91
CA ASP A 105 15.89 33.58 14.06
C ASP A 105 14.42 34.03 13.95
N GLY A 106 13.48 33.37 14.63
CA GLY A 106 12.05 33.68 14.60
C GLY A 106 11.31 33.13 13.37
N TYR A 107 11.96 32.31 12.54
CA TYR A 107 11.35 31.71 11.37
C TYR A 107 10.63 30.40 11.72
N ILE A 108 9.38 30.26 11.27
CA ILE A 108 8.65 28.99 11.36
C ILE A 108 8.83 28.23 10.04
N SER A 109 9.41 27.03 10.13
CA SER A 109 9.62 26.14 8.98
C SER A 109 8.56 25.03 8.93
N PHE A 110 8.13 24.67 7.72
CA PHE A 110 7.26 23.51 7.52
C PHE A 110 8.08 22.24 7.30
N PRO A 111 7.58 21.07 7.76
CA PRO A 111 8.07 19.80 7.28
C PRO A 111 8.08 19.74 5.75
N ALA A 112 9.14 19.15 5.18
CA ALA A 112 9.33 19.15 3.73
C ALA A 112 8.20 18.44 2.97
N ASN A 113 7.51 17.51 3.63
CA ASN A 113 6.40 16.71 3.12
C ASN A 113 5.01 17.35 3.34
N THR A 114 4.91 18.57 3.89
CA THR A 114 3.61 19.24 4.06
C THR A 114 3.02 19.69 2.71
N VAL A 115 1.77 19.29 2.45
CA VAL A 115 1.02 19.62 1.23
C VAL A 115 -0.03 20.70 1.48
N ARG A 116 -0.83 20.51 2.54
CA ARG A 116 -1.94 21.39 2.90
C ARG A 116 -1.82 21.75 4.37
N TYR A 117 -2.18 22.98 4.69
CA TYR A 117 -2.22 23.49 6.04
C TYR A 117 -3.46 24.37 6.18
N VAL A 118 -4.06 24.36 7.37
CA VAL A 118 -5.18 25.22 7.75
C VAL A 118 -4.82 25.84 9.09
N PHE A 119 -4.83 27.17 9.16
CA PHE A 119 -4.70 27.93 10.40
C PHE A 119 -6.05 28.54 10.77
N GLU A 120 -6.29 28.77 12.06
CA GLU A 120 -7.49 29.43 12.55
C GLU A 120 -7.43 30.94 12.26
N ASP A 121 -8.26 31.42 11.32
CA ASP A 121 -8.57 32.84 11.02
C ASP A 121 -7.39 33.84 10.95
N LYS A 122 -6.16 33.36 10.73
CA LYS A 122 -4.98 34.20 10.53
C LYS A 122 -4.58 34.23 9.06
N ASP A 123 -4.20 35.42 8.57
CA ASP A 123 -3.70 35.68 7.22
C ASP A 123 -2.27 35.11 6.99
N LEU A 124 -2.06 33.86 7.34
CA LEU A 124 -0.80 33.13 7.26
C LEU A 124 -0.72 32.36 5.95
N THR A 125 0.42 32.43 5.28
CA THR A 125 0.67 31.68 4.05
C THR A 125 2.10 31.19 4.00
N ARG A 126 2.33 30.06 3.35
CA ARG A 126 3.68 29.54 3.10
C ARG A 126 4.30 30.27 1.92
N ARG A 127 5.54 30.75 2.08
CA ARG A 127 6.40 31.26 0.99
C ARG A 127 7.75 30.57 1.05
N GLY A 128 8.08 29.82 0.00
CA GLY A 128 9.23 28.90 0.05
C GLY A 128 8.97 27.81 1.10
N ASN A 129 9.88 27.67 2.08
CA ASN A 129 9.71 26.74 3.19
C ASN A 129 9.29 27.38 4.51
N TYR A 130 9.07 28.70 4.52
CA TYR A 130 8.78 29.43 5.75
C TYR A 130 7.34 29.93 5.77
N LEU A 131 6.81 30.07 6.98
CA LEU A 131 5.56 30.76 7.24
C LEU A 131 5.73 32.26 7.01
N TYR A 132 4.74 32.87 6.37
CA TYR A 132 4.71 34.29 6.07
C TYR A 132 3.38 34.88 6.50
N ASN A 133 3.44 35.93 7.31
CA ASN A 133 2.26 36.69 7.70
C ASN A 133 1.95 37.75 6.63
N ARG A 134 0.77 37.63 5.99
CA ARG A 134 0.35 38.58 4.94
C ARG A 134 -0.17 39.90 5.49
N ALA A 135 -0.64 39.95 6.73
CA ALA A 135 -1.14 41.17 7.34
C ALA A 135 0.02 42.12 7.67
N ASP A 136 1.08 41.59 8.31
CA ASP A 136 2.23 42.38 8.77
C ASP A 136 3.40 42.38 7.79
N HIS A 137 3.33 41.54 6.74
CA HIS A 137 4.37 41.35 5.73
C HIS A 137 5.72 40.85 6.28
N THR A 138 5.71 40.14 7.41
CA THR A 138 6.89 39.62 8.10
C THR A 138 7.00 38.10 8.04
N TYR A 139 8.21 37.60 8.31
CA TYR A 139 8.53 36.18 8.46
C TYR A 139 8.91 35.84 9.92
N GLU A 140 9.00 36.84 10.78
CA GLU A 140 9.41 36.71 12.18
C GLU A 140 8.18 36.46 13.05
N PHE A 141 8.20 35.37 13.80
CA PHE A 141 7.20 34.96 14.77
C PHE A 141 7.86 34.81 16.13
N THR A 142 7.32 35.48 17.15
CA THR A 142 7.76 35.33 18.55
C THR A 142 7.08 34.16 19.25
N ASP A 143 5.85 33.83 18.83
CA ASP A 143 5.02 32.81 19.45
C ASP A 143 4.92 31.57 18.56
N THR A 144 4.60 30.44 19.20
CA THR A 144 4.28 29.19 18.50
C THR A 144 2.94 29.33 17.80
N GLU A 145 2.88 28.91 16.54
CA GLU A 145 1.65 28.95 15.74
C GLU A 145 1.10 27.54 15.58
N THR A 146 -0.12 27.31 16.06
CA THR A 146 -0.79 26.01 15.95
C THR A 146 -1.56 25.93 14.64
N ALA A 147 -1.22 24.94 13.81
CA ALA A 147 -2.01 24.58 12.64
C ALA A 147 -3.19 23.71 13.08
N LEU A 148 -4.40 24.11 12.72
CA LEU A 148 -5.63 23.35 12.98
C LEU A 148 -5.58 22.00 12.26
N GLU A 149 -5.17 22.02 11.00
CA GLU A 149 -4.97 20.81 10.20
C GLU A 149 -3.66 20.94 9.41
N LEU A 150 -2.79 19.94 9.54
CA LEU A 150 -1.57 19.80 8.76
C LEU A 150 -1.62 18.49 8.00
N VAL A 151 -1.64 18.56 6.65
CA VAL A 151 -1.62 17.37 5.80
C VAL A 151 -0.20 17.13 5.30
N THR A 152 0.32 15.95 5.62
CA THR A 152 1.66 15.51 5.22
C THR A 152 1.59 14.40 4.17
N LEU A 153 2.64 14.30 3.34
CA LEU A 153 2.84 13.14 2.49
C LEU A 153 3.51 12.03 3.29
N LEU A 154 2.90 10.86 3.27
CA LEU A 154 3.42 9.63 3.85
C LEU A 154 4.02 8.74 2.77
N GLU A 155 5.03 7.98 3.17
CA GLU A 155 5.68 6.98 2.32
C GLU A 155 4.77 5.77 2.10
N TRP A 156 5.06 4.97 1.07
CA TRP A 156 4.23 3.82 0.69
C TRP A 156 3.97 2.85 1.84
N ASP A 157 5.00 2.60 2.67
CA ASP A 157 4.96 1.64 3.77
C ASP A 157 4.12 2.09 4.97
N GLU A 158 3.82 3.39 5.07
CA GLU A 158 3.00 3.96 6.15
C GLU A 158 1.51 4.01 5.78
N LEU A 159 1.17 3.75 4.52
CA LEU A 159 -0.20 3.86 4.03
C LEU A 159 -1.05 2.63 4.37
N PRO A 160 -2.37 2.81 4.59
CA PRO A 160 -3.28 1.70 4.75
C PRO A 160 -3.47 0.93 3.44
N GLU A 161 -3.77 -0.37 3.55
CA GLU A 161 -3.94 -1.26 2.40
C GLU A 161 -5.02 -0.78 1.42
N ALA A 162 -6.10 -0.17 1.92
CA ALA A 162 -7.16 0.41 1.10
C ALA A 162 -6.63 1.51 0.15
N MET A 163 -5.74 2.37 0.65
CA MET A 163 -5.11 3.43 -0.15
C MET A 163 -4.15 2.85 -1.18
N ARG A 164 -3.32 1.88 -0.77
CA ARG A 164 -2.38 1.18 -1.67
C ARG A 164 -3.12 0.54 -2.85
N ASN A 165 -4.20 -0.18 -2.58
CA ASN A 165 -5.01 -0.82 -3.60
C ASN A 165 -5.65 0.22 -4.55
N TYR A 166 -6.24 1.28 -4.01
CA TYR A 166 -6.83 2.35 -4.82
C TYR A 166 -5.80 3.01 -5.75
N CYS A 167 -4.65 3.44 -5.22
CA CYS A 167 -3.60 4.06 -6.02
C CYS A 167 -3.04 3.09 -7.09
N THR A 168 -2.90 1.81 -6.76
CA THR A 168 -2.44 0.78 -7.72
C THR A 168 -3.40 0.64 -8.89
N ILE A 169 -4.71 0.55 -8.63
CA ILE A 169 -5.74 0.40 -9.68
C ILE A 169 -5.85 1.68 -10.53
N CYS A 170 -5.80 2.86 -9.91
CA CYS A 170 -5.77 4.13 -10.63
C CYS A 170 -4.55 4.23 -11.55
N ALA A 171 -3.36 3.89 -11.05
CA ALA A 171 -2.13 3.89 -11.83
C ALA A 171 -2.18 2.87 -12.96
N ALA A 172 -2.70 1.66 -12.70
CA ALA A 172 -2.89 0.62 -13.72
C ALA A 172 -3.81 1.08 -14.85
N ARG A 173 -4.92 1.74 -14.53
CA ARG A 173 -5.81 2.31 -15.55
C ARG A 173 -5.10 3.38 -16.38
N LYS A 174 -4.41 4.33 -15.74
CA LYS A 174 -3.70 5.40 -16.46
C LYS A 174 -2.58 4.86 -17.34
N PHE A 175 -1.87 3.83 -16.88
CA PHE A 175 -0.84 3.14 -17.65
C PHE A 175 -1.44 2.40 -18.85
N GLN A 176 -2.56 1.70 -18.65
CA GLN A 176 -3.30 1.05 -19.72
C GLN A 176 -3.80 2.06 -20.76
N ASP A 177 -4.39 3.18 -20.33
CA ASP A 177 -4.89 4.23 -21.21
C ASP A 177 -3.77 4.83 -22.08
N GLN A 178 -2.54 4.89 -21.56
CA GLN A 178 -1.36 5.35 -22.29
C GLN A 178 -0.84 4.30 -23.28
N SER A 179 -0.90 3.01 -22.93
CA SER A 179 -0.36 1.95 -23.77
C SER A 179 -1.34 1.46 -24.84
N THR A 180 -2.62 1.33 -24.52
CA THR A 180 -3.65 0.74 -25.38
C THR A 180 -4.97 1.50 -25.26
N ALA A 181 -5.35 2.22 -26.32
CA ALA A 181 -6.59 2.99 -26.37
C ALA A 181 -7.81 2.12 -26.74
N ASP A 182 -8.08 1.06 -25.96
CA ASP A 182 -9.29 0.22 -26.13
C ASP A 182 -10.41 0.67 -25.18
N PRO A 183 -11.56 1.18 -25.69
CA PRO A 183 -12.65 1.67 -24.86
C PRO A 183 -13.36 0.56 -24.06
N SER A 184 -13.27 -0.71 -24.49
CA SER A 184 -13.87 -1.83 -23.77
C SER A 184 -13.09 -2.15 -22.50
N LEU A 185 -11.76 -2.17 -22.58
CA LEU A 185 -10.88 -2.37 -21.44
C LEU A 185 -10.96 -1.21 -20.44
N HIS A 186 -11.02 0.03 -20.96
CA HIS A 186 -11.19 1.23 -20.14
C HIS A 186 -12.45 1.17 -19.26
N LYS A 187 -13.55 0.59 -19.76
CA LYS A 187 -14.80 0.44 -18.98
C LYS A 187 -14.65 -0.53 -17.81
N PHE A 188 -13.94 -1.64 -18.00
CA PHE A 188 -13.70 -2.61 -16.94
C PHE A 188 -12.82 -2.01 -15.84
N THR A 189 -11.71 -1.38 -16.21
CA THR A 189 -10.79 -0.75 -15.25
C THR A 189 -11.39 0.45 -14.55
N SER A 190 -12.25 1.24 -15.21
CA SER A 190 -13.03 2.29 -14.55
C SER A 190 -14.00 1.74 -13.51
N THR A 191 -14.62 0.58 -13.77
CA THR A 191 -15.51 -0.06 -12.80
C THR A 191 -14.75 -0.55 -11.57
N ASP A 192 -13.54 -1.08 -11.78
CA ASP A 192 -12.69 -1.56 -10.70
C ASP A 192 -12.08 -0.40 -9.89
N GLU A 193 -11.70 0.71 -10.53
CA GLU A 193 -11.33 1.95 -9.84
C GLU A 193 -12.48 2.47 -8.96
N PHE A 194 -13.72 2.43 -9.46
CA PHE A 194 -14.89 2.86 -8.68
C PHE A 194 -15.10 2.00 -7.43
N LYS A 195 -14.94 0.67 -7.53
CA LYS A 195 -15.01 -0.23 -6.36
C LYS A 195 -13.90 0.06 -5.37
N ALA A 196 -12.66 0.18 -5.84
CA ALA A 196 -11.51 0.46 -4.98
C ALA A 196 -11.65 1.81 -4.27
N LYS A 197 -12.22 2.80 -4.96
CA LYS A 197 -12.57 4.09 -4.35
C LYS A 197 -13.62 3.94 -3.26
N ALA A 198 -14.67 3.16 -3.52
CA ALA A 198 -15.71 2.90 -2.52
C ALA A 198 -15.13 2.21 -1.27
N ASP A 199 -14.21 1.27 -1.44
CA ASP A 199 -13.53 0.60 -0.32
C ASP A 199 -12.67 1.58 0.48
N LEU A 200 -11.95 2.50 -0.19
CA LEU A 200 -11.19 3.56 0.46
C LEU A 200 -12.10 4.55 1.21
N ASP A 201 -13.20 4.97 0.60
CA ASP A 201 -14.16 5.88 1.23
C ASP A 201 -14.85 5.20 2.43
N ASN A 202 -15.10 3.88 2.39
CA ASN A 202 -15.59 3.10 3.53
C ASN A 202 -14.55 3.02 4.66
N TYR A 203 -13.28 2.76 4.32
CA TYR A 203 -12.18 2.78 5.29
C TYR A 203 -12.08 4.13 6.01
N GLU A 204 -12.18 5.23 5.26
CA GLU A 204 -12.16 6.58 5.83
C GLU A 204 -13.38 6.83 6.72
N ALA A 205 -14.58 6.41 6.30
CA ALA A 205 -15.78 6.55 7.12
C ALA A 205 -15.67 5.82 8.46
N ASP A 206 -15.10 4.61 8.46
CA ASP A 206 -14.85 3.82 9.66
C ASP A 206 -13.75 4.44 10.54
N ALA A 207 -12.64 4.87 9.93
CA ALA A 207 -11.49 5.43 10.63
C ALA A 207 -11.80 6.79 11.27
N ALA A 208 -12.50 7.66 10.54
CA ALA A 208 -12.86 8.97 11.03
C ALA A 208 -13.92 8.87 12.15
N GLY A 209 -14.69 7.78 12.20
CA GLY A 209 -15.63 7.52 13.29
C GLY A 209 -16.73 8.57 13.41
N TRP A 210 -17.22 9.07 12.26
CA TRP A 210 -18.21 10.15 12.22
C TRP A 210 -19.58 9.64 12.71
N ASN A 211 -19.79 9.78 14.01
CA ASN A 211 -21.03 9.38 14.65
C ASN A 211 -22.06 10.51 14.49
N VAL A 212 -23.01 10.35 13.57
CA VAL A 212 -24.12 11.32 13.34
C VAL A 212 -24.88 11.65 14.65
N HIS A 213 -24.91 10.74 15.62
CA HIS A 213 -25.61 10.91 16.89
C HIS A 213 -24.80 11.52 18.03
N THR A 214 -23.47 11.50 17.97
CA THR A 214 -22.63 11.92 19.12
C THR A 214 -21.94 13.25 18.87
N GLN A 215 -21.61 13.56 17.60
CA GLN A 215 -20.87 14.76 17.22
C GLN A 215 -21.73 15.81 16.49
N SER A 216 -23.04 15.58 16.30
CA SER A 216 -23.88 16.63 15.73
C SER A 216 -24.02 17.79 16.71
N THR A 217 -23.62 18.99 16.25
CA THR A 217 -23.65 20.24 17.02
C THR A 217 -25.03 20.52 17.62
N LEU A 218 -26.09 20.08 16.94
CA LEU A 218 -27.47 20.18 17.40
C LEU A 218 -27.75 19.28 18.61
N LEU A 219 -27.31 18.02 18.60
CA LEU A 219 -27.53 17.09 19.72
C LEU A 219 -26.66 17.43 20.94
N LEU A 220 -25.43 17.90 20.74
CA LEU A 220 -24.58 18.42 21.83
C LEU A 220 -25.26 19.61 22.52
N ARG A 221 -25.87 20.52 21.76
CA ARG A 221 -26.64 21.65 22.30
C ARG A 221 -27.94 21.22 23.01
N MET A 222 -28.57 20.13 22.59
CA MET A 222 -29.75 19.57 23.24
C MET A 222 -29.38 18.87 24.56
N LYS A 223 -28.26 18.14 24.59
CA LYS A 223 -27.78 17.37 25.75
C LYS A 223 -27.19 18.27 26.86
N GLY A 224 -26.61 19.41 26.49
CA GLY A 224 -26.11 20.43 27.43
C GLY A 224 -27.19 21.32 28.08
N ARG A 225 -28.47 21.13 27.74
CA ARG A 225 -29.61 21.78 28.42
C ARG A 225 -30.29 20.80 29.38
N ARG A 226 -29.61 20.44 30.48
CA ARG A 226 -30.23 19.84 31.68
C ARG A 226 -29.51 20.31 32.93
#